data_AF-A0A8H4PBB2-F1
#
_entry.id   AF-A0A8H4PBB2-F1
#
_cell.length_a   1.000
_cell.length_b   1.000
_cell.length_c   1.000
_cell.angle_alpha   90.00
_cell.angle_beta   90.00
_cell.angle_gamma   90.00
#
_symmetry.space_group_name_H-M   'P 1'
#
loop_
_entity.id
_entity.type
_entity.pdbx_description
1 polymer ?
#
loop_
_entity_poly.entity_id
_entity_poly.type
_entity_poly.pdbx_seq_one_letter_code
_entity_poly.pdbx_strand_id
1 'polypeptide(L)'
;MSLKSSLRLRLGQLFRDPRRTLVHLGIFGAISLLLIFATWKSWSSGWGGVEWTSPVTEAELRNISQTANEYAQDPVQAPYKTTFWEVGQRSRKLSLWLSKSDKLNPTSTLGRELLDITETTAQQLFPFLQKPVRNPGSKSPLSDLRHSFDRGSRGIVIPVGGGQQSVRFAGHLIVSLRKVLGCRLPIQVVYAGEDDLPKRDRDKLSSLEGASPDLEFLDIFTVFDDTMLKLKDGGWAIKAFALLGSRFEEVILLDADAVFIQQPEKLFAQRAYIEKGALLFHDRLLWQHAFQDRHNWWKDQIKDPSPEMNKSLVWMEDYAEECDSGVVVLNKARVGTLVGMLHVAWQNMYDVREEVTYRLGHGDKESWWLGLELGGTTYEFEPHYGSMLGWGEGDGQNVTKVCSFVIAHTDENDKLLWYNGSLLKNKRIDPHGYEVPEYWMMDGKWHKGRTKDAMSCMTDSEVLQLTDEEKHVLRESIEVAKRVDSALLGGK
;
A
#
# COMPACT_ATOMS: atom_id res chain seq x y z
N MET A 1 -49.03 -28.82 -17.63
CA MET A 1 -49.65 -29.20 -16.33
C MET A 1 -48.74 -28.71 -15.22
N SER A 2 -49.24 -27.83 -14.35
CA SER A 2 -48.46 -27.03 -13.39
C SER A 2 -48.12 -27.79 -12.10
N LEU A 3 -46.94 -27.48 -11.53
CA LEU A 3 -46.32 -27.96 -10.28
C LEU A 3 -47.22 -27.92 -9.02
N LYS A 4 -48.45 -27.40 -9.11
CA LYS A 4 -49.43 -27.33 -8.02
C LYS A 4 -50.12 -28.67 -7.71
N SER A 5 -50.02 -29.69 -8.55
CA SER A 5 -50.70 -30.98 -8.32
C SER A 5 -49.87 -32.02 -7.55
N SER A 6 -48.53 -31.91 -7.50
CA SER A 6 -47.69 -32.88 -6.75
C SER A 6 -47.54 -32.53 -5.26
N LEU A 7 -47.77 -31.29 -4.86
CA LEU A 7 -47.66 -30.87 -3.45
C LEU A 7 -48.88 -31.27 -2.60
N ARG A 8 -50.04 -31.52 -3.21
CA ARG A 8 -51.28 -31.86 -2.46
C ARG A 8 -51.36 -33.32 -2.01
N LEU A 9 -50.49 -34.21 -2.49
CA LEU A 9 -50.50 -35.62 -2.12
C LEU A 9 -49.49 -36.03 -1.03
N ARG A 10 -48.61 -35.13 -0.57
CA ARG A 10 -47.67 -35.43 0.55
C ARG A 10 -48.00 -34.75 1.88
N LEU A 11 -48.97 -33.84 1.92
CA LEU A 11 -49.43 -33.20 3.18
C LEU A 11 -50.54 -33.98 3.90
N GLY A 12 -51.11 -35.02 3.29
CA GLY A 12 -52.22 -35.80 3.83
C GLY A 12 -51.84 -36.97 4.77
N GLN A 13 -50.56 -37.25 4.97
CA GLN A 13 -50.11 -38.40 5.79
C GLN A 13 -49.35 -38.01 7.08
N LEU A 14 -49.22 -36.71 7.39
CA LEU A 14 -48.46 -36.23 8.55
C LEU A 14 -49.28 -36.03 9.84
N PHE A 15 -50.56 -36.40 9.85
CA PHE A 15 -51.41 -36.34 11.04
C PHE A 15 -51.85 -37.73 11.48
N ARG A 16 -50.94 -38.48 12.12
CA ARG A 16 -51.38 -39.67 12.88
C ARG A 16 -50.59 -40.04 14.13
N ASP A 17 -49.65 -39.20 14.60
CA ASP A 17 -49.04 -39.43 15.92
C ASP A 17 -48.51 -38.14 16.57
N PRO A 18 -49.23 -37.56 17.55
CA PRO A 18 -48.82 -36.32 18.20
C PRO A 18 -47.62 -36.50 19.15
N ARG A 19 -47.23 -37.73 19.52
CA ARG A 19 -46.13 -37.96 20.47
C ARG A 19 -44.74 -37.97 19.85
N ARG A 20 -44.60 -38.34 18.57
CA ARG A 20 -43.30 -38.24 17.84
C ARG A 20 -43.00 -36.84 17.33
N THR A 21 -44.03 -36.05 17.01
CA THR A 21 -43.89 -34.69 16.49
C THR A 21 -43.34 -33.71 17.54
N LEU A 22 -43.73 -33.89 18.81
CA LEU A 22 -43.22 -33.10 19.94
C LEU A 22 -41.73 -33.38 20.25
N VAL A 23 -41.26 -34.61 20.09
CA VAL A 23 -39.85 -34.97 20.28
C VAL A 23 -38.98 -34.41 19.15
N HIS A 24 -39.45 -34.46 17.90
CA HIS A 24 -38.73 -33.86 16.77
C HIS A 24 -38.72 -32.32 16.81
N LEU A 25 -39.78 -31.67 17.29
CA LEU A 25 -39.80 -30.21 17.51
C LEU A 25 -38.89 -29.77 18.67
N GLY A 26 -38.79 -30.57 19.73
CA GLY A 26 -37.87 -30.32 20.85
C GLY A 26 -36.39 -30.44 20.45
N ILE A 27 -36.05 -31.44 19.62
CA ILE A 27 -34.68 -31.64 19.13
C ILE A 27 -34.32 -30.56 18.08
N PHE A 28 -35.23 -30.21 17.16
CA PHE A 28 -34.99 -29.10 16.22
C PHE A 28 -34.90 -27.75 16.92
N GLY A 29 -35.69 -27.51 17.97
CA GLY A 29 -35.60 -26.29 18.79
C GLY A 29 -34.29 -26.19 19.55
N ALA A 30 -33.80 -27.29 20.13
CA ALA A 30 -32.52 -27.32 20.85
C ALA A 30 -31.30 -27.17 19.91
N ILE A 31 -31.32 -27.80 18.73
CA ILE A 31 -30.27 -27.64 17.71
C ILE A 31 -30.29 -26.23 17.11
N SER A 32 -31.48 -25.64 16.91
CA SER A 32 -31.60 -24.25 16.44
C SER A 32 -31.12 -23.26 17.49
N LEU A 33 -31.38 -23.49 18.78
CA LEU A 33 -30.85 -22.66 19.87
C LEU A 33 -29.32 -22.80 20.03
N LEU A 34 -28.77 -24.01 19.85
CA LEU A 34 -27.32 -24.24 19.84
C LEU A 34 -26.64 -23.63 18.62
N LEU A 35 -27.27 -23.68 17.45
CA LEU A 35 -26.77 -23.00 16.25
C LEU A 35 -26.89 -21.48 16.41
N ILE A 36 -27.97 -20.95 16.98
CA ILE A 36 -28.10 -19.53 17.29
C ILE A 36 -27.06 -19.10 18.32
N PHE A 37 -26.77 -19.90 19.35
CA PHE A 37 -25.71 -19.61 20.33
C PHE A 37 -24.29 -19.73 19.73
N ALA A 38 -24.05 -20.71 18.86
CA ALA A 38 -22.77 -20.87 18.16
C ALA A 38 -22.55 -19.76 17.13
N THR A 39 -23.59 -19.35 16.40
CA THR A 39 -23.55 -18.17 15.54
C THR A 39 -23.50 -16.90 16.36
N TRP A 40 -24.12 -16.78 17.53
CA TRP A 40 -24.02 -15.58 18.37
C TRP A 40 -22.61 -15.41 18.93
N LYS A 41 -21.97 -16.50 19.38
CA LYS A 41 -20.57 -16.50 19.84
C LYS A 41 -19.59 -16.24 18.70
N SER A 42 -19.86 -16.77 17.50
CA SER A 42 -19.09 -16.52 16.27
C SER A 42 -19.35 -15.14 15.65
N TRP A 43 -20.52 -14.54 15.88
CA TRP A 43 -20.91 -13.23 15.39
C TRP A 43 -20.42 -12.13 16.33
N SER A 44 -20.31 -12.41 17.64
CA SER A 44 -19.63 -11.55 18.62
C SER A 44 -18.10 -11.53 18.49
N SER A 45 -17.50 -12.46 17.74
CA SER A 45 -16.05 -12.52 17.53
C SER A 45 -15.57 -12.01 16.17
N GLY A 46 -16.46 -11.51 15.31
CA GLY A 46 -16.14 -11.12 13.92
C GLY A 46 -16.65 -9.74 13.49
N TRP A 47 -17.32 -9.00 14.36
CA TRP A 47 -17.55 -7.59 14.18
C TRP A 47 -16.65 -6.89 15.19
N GLY A 48 -15.81 -5.98 14.70
CA GLY A 48 -15.07 -5.06 15.55
C GLY A 48 -16.08 -4.43 16.50
N GLY A 49 -16.09 -4.93 17.73
CA GLY A 49 -16.83 -4.29 18.80
C GLY A 49 -16.37 -2.85 18.76
N VAL A 50 -17.33 -1.92 18.71
CA VAL A 50 -17.06 -0.60 19.25
C VAL A 50 -16.70 -0.87 20.70
N GLU A 51 -15.41 -1.05 20.93
CA GLU A 51 -14.83 -1.09 22.26
C GLU A 51 -15.23 0.27 22.82
N TRP A 52 -16.26 0.25 23.66
CA TRP A 52 -16.67 1.38 24.47
C TRP A 52 -15.51 1.62 25.44
N THR A 53 -14.45 2.21 24.91
CA THR A 53 -13.37 2.79 25.69
C THR A 53 -14.05 3.86 26.54
N SER A 54 -14.03 3.69 27.86
CA SER A 54 -14.54 4.68 28.80
C SER A 54 -14.10 6.08 28.37
N PRO A 55 -14.96 7.11 28.52
CA PRO A 55 -14.55 8.49 28.25
C PRO A 55 -13.26 8.78 29.03
N VAL A 56 -12.29 9.42 28.36
CA VAL A 56 -10.99 9.76 28.96
C VAL A 56 -11.24 10.47 30.29
N THR A 57 -10.64 9.96 31.36
CA THR A 57 -10.80 10.56 32.68
C THR A 57 -9.82 11.73 32.84
N GLU A 58 -10.09 12.68 33.74
CA GLU A 58 -9.12 13.74 34.04
C GLU A 58 -7.77 13.18 34.54
N ALA A 59 -7.79 12.06 35.27
CA ALA A 59 -6.58 11.39 35.71
C ALA A 59 -5.78 10.81 34.52
N GLU A 60 -6.48 10.21 33.56
CA GLU A 60 -5.84 9.74 32.32
C GLU A 60 -5.27 10.90 31.50
N LEU A 61 -6.01 12.01 31.37
CA LEU A 61 -5.53 13.20 30.70
C LEU A 61 -4.25 13.73 31.34
N ARG A 62 -4.19 13.82 32.68
CA ARG A 62 -2.96 14.23 33.38
C ARG A 62 -1.77 13.33 33.05
N ASN A 63 -1.98 12.01 32.96
CA ASN A 63 -0.92 11.08 32.57
C ASN A 63 -0.48 11.30 31.11
N ILE A 64 -1.43 11.51 30.19
CA ILE A 64 -1.15 11.84 28.79
C ILE A 64 -0.35 13.15 28.69
N SER A 65 -0.79 14.21 29.38
CA SER A 65 -0.09 15.50 29.44
C SER A 65 1.33 15.35 30.00
N GLN A 66 1.52 14.54 31.04
CA GLN A 66 2.84 14.28 31.60
C GLN A 66 3.75 13.60 30.56
N THR A 67 3.30 12.52 29.91
CA THR A 67 4.08 11.84 28.88
C THR A 67 4.39 12.74 27.69
N ALA A 68 3.44 13.56 27.24
CA ALA A 68 3.67 14.53 26.18
C ALA A 68 4.71 15.59 26.58
N ASN A 69 4.69 16.05 27.83
CA ASN A 69 5.70 16.97 28.34
C ASN A 69 7.09 16.34 28.41
N GLU A 70 7.20 15.05 28.77
CA GLU A 70 8.45 14.30 28.72
C GLU A 70 9.00 14.25 27.28
N TYR A 71 8.15 13.99 26.29
CA TYR A 71 8.55 14.01 24.87
C TYR A 71 8.99 15.39 24.39
N ALA A 72 8.35 16.45 24.87
CA ALA A 72 8.70 17.83 24.54
C ALA A 72 10.05 18.26 25.15
N GLN A 73 10.41 17.72 26.31
CA GLN A 73 11.69 17.98 26.97
C GLN A 73 12.86 17.22 26.33
N ASP A 74 12.58 16.11 25.67
CA ASP A 74 13.56 15.27 24.97
C ASP A 74 13.13 15.05 23.50
N PRO A 75 13.31 16.06 22.63
CA PRO A 75 12.91 15.95 21.23
C PRO A 75 13.81 14.99 20.44
N VAL A 76 13.22 14.23 19.51
CA VAL A 76 13.98 13.40 18.57
C VAL A 76 14.78 14.31 17.64
N GLN A 77 16.10 14.12 17.62
CA GLN A 77 17.04 14.91 16.83
C GLN A 77 18.21 14.03 16.35
N ALA A 78 18.96 14.52 15.36
CA ALA A 78 20.14 13.83 14.86
C ALA A 78 21.18 13.60 15.98
N PRO A 79 21.93 12.47 15.96
CA PRO A 79 21.88 11.40 14.97
C PRO A 79 20.63 10.51 15.12
N TYR A 80 19.95 10.26 14.00
CA TYR A 80 18.69 9.51 13.96
C TYR A 80 18.87 7.99 14.03
N LYS A 81 20.06 7.45 13.75
CA LYS A 81 20.28 5.99 13.60
C LYS A 81 19.72 5.14 14.75
N THR A 82 19.73 5.61 15.99
CA THR A 82 19.24 4.85 17.16
C THR A 82 17.84 5.23 17.63
N THR A 83 17.15 6.12 16.89
CA THR A 83 15.89 6.74 17.33
C THR A 83 14.63 6.08 16.77
N PHE A 84 14.75 5.17 15.79
CA PHE A 84 13.61 4.61 15.05
C PHE A 84 12.66 3.85 15.99
N TRP A 85 13.19 3.04 16.91
CA TRP A 85 12.37 2.38 17.94
C TRP A 85 11.56 3.39 18.76
N GLU A 86 12.22 4.46 19.22
CA GLU A 86 11.60 5.49 20.04
C GLU A 86 10.52 6.24 19.26
N VAL A 87 10.79 6.65 18.02
CA VAL A 87 9.81 7.28 17.13
C VAL A 87 8.61 6.35 16.94
N GLY A 88 8.85 5.05 16.78
CA GLY A 88 7.80 4.01 16.76
C GLY A 88 6.96 3.98 18.04
N GLN A 89 7.59 3.97 19.22
CA GLN A 89 6.86 3.98 20.50
C GLN A 89 6.03 5.25 20.70
N ARG A 90 6.61 6.42 20.39
CA ARG A 90 5.90 7.71 20.43
C ARG A 90 4.74 7.72 19.41
N SER A 91 4.91 7.11 18.24
CA SER A 91 3.86 6.93 17.22
C SER A 91 2.71 6.05 17.73
N ARG A 92 3.00 4.93 18.40
CA ARG A 92 1.97 4.07 19.01
C ARG A 92 1.15 4.82 20.06
N LYS A 93 1.79 5.66 20.88
CA LYS A 93 1.09 6.55 21.84
C LYS A 93 0.24 7.60 21.12
N LEU A 94 0.79 8.26 20.10
CA LEU A 94 0.06 9.23 19.29
C LEU A 94 -1.21 8.63 18.67
N SER A 95 -1.13 7.42 18.12
CA SER A 95 -2.27 6.69 17.56
C SER A 95 -3.38 6.45 18.59
N LEU A 96 -3.00 6.08 19.82
CA LEU A 96 -3.95 5.91 20.93
C LEU A 96 -4.60 7.24 21.33
N TRP A 97 -3.81 8.31 21.44
CA TRP A 97 -4.31 9.63 21.83
C TRP A 97 -5.24 10.22 20.77
N LEU A 98 -4.88 10.08 19.49
CA LEU A 98 -5.70 10.50 18.36
C LEU A 98 -7.04 9.74 18.32
N SER A 99 -7.00 8.42 18.49
CA SER A 99 -8.20 7.58 18.55
C SER A 99 -9.14 7.95 19.71
N LYS A 100 -8.58 8.40 20.84
CA LYS A 100 -9.36 8.90 21.99
C LYS A 100 -9.92 10.29 21.70
N SER A 101 -9.13 11.17 21.11
CA SER A 101 -9.53 12.54 20.76
C SER A 101 -10.72 12.53 19.79
N ASP A 102 -10.70 11.66 18.77
CA ASP A 102 -11.78 11.51 17.79
C ASP A 102 -13.13 11.10 18.40
N LYS A 103 -13.13 10.48 19.60
CA LYS A 103 -14.36 10.06 20.31
C LYS A 103 -14.91 11.14 21.25
N LEU A 104 -14.16 12.21 21.49
CA LEU A 104 -14.56 13.29 22.41
C LEU A 104 -15.19 14.45 21.65
N ASN A 105 -16.07 15.20 22.33
CA ASN A 105 -16.56 16.46 21.78
C ASN A 105 -15.40 17.49 21.78
N PRO A 106 -14.95 17.98 20.61
CA PRO A 106 -13.84 18.92 20.51
C PRO A 106 -14.15 20.28 21.12
N THR A 107 -15.39 20.60 21.49
CA THR A 107 -15.73 21.85 22.20
C THR A 107 -15.67 21.71 23.72
N SER A 108 -15.66 20.48 24.24
CA SER A 108 -15.50 20.23 25.68
C SER A 108 -14.09 20.62 26.14
N THR A 109 -13.91 21.00 27.41
CA THR A 109 -12.57 21.33 27.94
C THR A 109 -11.61 20.15 27.78
N LEU A 110 -12.04 18.95 28.17
CA LEU A 110 -11.26 17.72 28.02
C LEU A 110 -10.91 17.40 26.56
N GLY A 111 -11.89 17.52 25.65
CA GLY A 111 -11.66 17.26 24.22
C GLY A 111 -10.68 18.26 23.60
N ARG A 112 -10.78 19.55 23.94
CA ARG A 112 -9.83 20.58 23.50
C ARG A 112 -8.41 20.30 23.98
N GLU A 113 -8.26 19.98 25.26
CA GLU A 113 -6.95 19.74 25.86
C GLU A 113 -6.29 18.47 25.26
N LEU A 114 -7.05 17.38 25.11
CA LEU A 114 -6.51 16.17 24.48
C LEU A 114 -6.14 16.39 23.01
N LEU A 115 -6.95 17.14 22.26
CA LEU A 115 -6.63 17.51 20.88
C LEU A 115 -5.34 18.33 20.80
N ASP A 116 -5.20 19.36 21.64
CA ASP A 116 -4.01 20.22 21.67
C ASP A 116 -2.72 19.44 21.99
N ILE A 117 -2.78 18.54 22.97
CA ILE A 117 -1.66 17.65 23.33
C ILE A 117 -1.31 16.71 22.17
N THR A 118 -2.33 16.13 21.52
CA THR A 118 -2.16 15.21 20.40
C THR A 118 -1.52 15.92 19.20
N GLU A 119 -2.02 17.11 18.84
CA GLU A 119 -1.50 17.94 17.75
C GLU A 119 -0.08 18.42 18.02
N THR A 120 0.22 18.85 19.25
CA THR A 120 1.56 19.28 19.64
C THR A 120 2.55 18.12 19.56
N THR A 121 2.16 16.95 20.07
CA THR A 121 3.00 15.75 20.02
C THR A 121 3.24 15.29 18.58
N ALA A 122 2.22 15.32 17.73
CA ALA A 122 2.36 15.00 16.30
C ALA A 122 3.35 15.92 15.60
N GLN A 123 3.28 17.23 15.85
CA GLN A 123 4.19 18.22 15.27
C GLN A 123 5.63 18.06 15.76
N GLN A 124 5.83 17.68 17.03
CA GLN A 124 7.16 17.42 17.58
C GLN A 124 7.76 16.14 17.00
N LEU A 125 6.95 15.08 16.87
CA LEU A 125 7.40 13.80 16.35
C LEU A 125 7.61 13.82 14.83
N PHE A 126 6.79 14.58 14.10
CA PHE A 126 6.79 14.69 12.64
C PHE A 126 6.94 16.16 12.22
N PRO A 127 8.18 16.69 12.17
CA PRO A 127 8.41 18.13 11.98
C PRO A 127 7.86 18.71 10.67
N PHE A 128 7.64 17.89 9.64
CA PHE A 128 7.00 18.33 8.39
C PHE A 128 5.54 18.81 8.57
N LEU A 129 4.92 18.59 9.73
CA LEU A 129 3.62 19.13 10.08
C LEU A 129 3.69 20.56 10.67
N GLN A 130 4.86 21.04 11.11
CA GLN A 130 5.00 22.32 11.83
C GLN A 130 4.76 23.56 10.96
N LYS A 131 4.89 23.43 9.64
CA LYS A 131 4.69 24.51 8.66
C LYS A 131 3.62 24.12 7.63
N PRO A 132 2.34 24.04 8.03
CA PRO A 132 1.27 23.65 7.12
C PRO A 132 1.11 24.69 6.00
N VAL A 133 1.30 24.28 4.74
CA VAL A 133 1.20 25.19 3.58
C VAL A 133 -0.24 25.57 3.28
N ARG A 134 -1.18 24.60 3.38
CA ARG A 134 -2.61 24.83 3.08
C ARG A 134 -3.28 25.81 4.06
N ASN A 135 -2.94 25.72 5.35
CA ASN A 135 -3.49 26.58 6.41
C ASN A 135 -2.35 27.18 7.27
N PRO A 136 -1.66 28.23 6.79
CA PRO A 136 -0.58 28.85 7.55
C PRO A 136 -1.04 29.35 8.93
N GLY A 137 -0.31 28.97 9.98
CA GLY A 137 -0.60 29.36 11.36
C GLY A 137 -1.61 28.48 12.10
N SER A 138 -2.13 27.43 11.46
CA SER A 138 -2.96 26.42 12.12
C SER A 138 -2.26 25.84 13.36
N LYS A 139 -3.03 25.62 14.43
CA LYS A 139 -2.58 24.93 15.65
C LYS A 139 -2.83 23.42 15.61
N SER A 140 -3.59 22.97 14.62
CA SER A 140 -3.98 21.56 14.45
C SER A 140 -3.67 21.03 13.04
N PRO A 141 -2.40 21.09 12.59
CA PRO A 141 -2.03 20.71 11.23
C PRO A 141 -2.28 19.22 10.92
N LEU A 142 -2.25 18.32 11.91
CA LEU A 142 -2.58 16.92 11.69
C LEU A 142 -4.08 16.78 11.38
N SER A 143 -4.95 17.44 12.13
CA SER A 143 -6.39 17.49 11.86
C SER A 143 -6.68 18.13 10.51
N ASP A 144 -5.98 19.21 10.15
CA ASP A 144 -6.14 19.87 8.84
C ASP A 144 -5.77 18.94 7.68
N LEU A 145 -4.66 18.20 7.82
CA LEU A 145 -4.27 17.18 6.84
C LEU A 145 -5.35 16.11 6.71
N ARG A 146 -5.87 15.60 7.84
CA ARG A 146 -6.95 14.59 7.84
C ARG A 146 -8.24 15.10 7.22
N HIS A 147 -8.61 16.35 7.49
CA HIS A 147 -9.80 16.97 6.88
C HIS A 147 -9.66 17.23 5.38
N SER A 148 -8.44 17.19 4.85
CA SER A 148 -8.22 17.29 3.41
C SER A 148 -8.48 16.00 2.63
N PHE A 149 -8.75 14.89 3.33
CA PHE A 149 -9.12 13.63 2.70
C PHE A 149 -10.64 13.60 2.44
N ASP A 150 -11.02 13.22 1.23
CA ASP A 150 -12.40 13.02 0.85
C ASP A 150 -12.91 11.72 1.49
N ARG A 151 -13.94 11.81 2.34
CA ARG A 151 -14.46 10.64 3.05
C ARG A 151 -14.99 9.56 2.10
N GLY A 152 -14.60 8.31 2.34
CA GLY A 152 -14.98 7.14 1.56
C GLY A 152 -14.37 7.09 0.16
N SER A 153 -13.38 7.96 -0.14
CA SER A 153 -12.77 8.02 -1.45
C SER A 153 -11.68 6.98 -1.65
N ARG A 154 -11.63 6.44 -2.86
CA ARG A 154 -10.59 5.53 -3.37
C ARG A 154 -9.94 6.15 -4.59
N GLY A 155 -8.62 6.05 -4.70
CA GLY A 155 -7.92 6.56 -5.88
C GLY A 155 -6.53 6.02 -6.06
N ILE A 156 -5.99 6.27 -7.25
CA ILE A 156 -4.64 5.92 -7.65
C ILE A 156 -3.77 7.18 -7.55
N VAL A 157 -2.59 7.04 -6.98
CA VAL A 157 -1.61 8.11 -6.85
C VAL A 157 -0.34 7.70 -7.61
N ILE A 158 0.12 8.56 -8.52
CA ILE A 158 1.31 8.30 -9.34
C ILE A 158 2.27 9.47 -9.19
N PRO A 159 3.41 9.30 -8.49
CA PRO A 159 4.44 10.32 -8.48
C PRO A 159 5.11 10.41 -9.85
N VAL A 160 5.13 11.60 -10.45
CA VAL A 160 5.70 11.83 -11.79
C VAL A 160 6.55 13.09 -11.75
N GLY A 161 7.78 12.97 -12.23
CA GLY A 161 8.80 14.02 -12.11
C GLY A 161 10.16 13.55 -12.60
N GLY A 162 11.17 14.42 -12.55
CA GLY A 162 12.57 14.06 -12.84
C GLY A 162 12.90 13.80 -14.31
N GLY A 163 11.99 14.11 -15.24
CA GLY A 163 12.26 14.11 -16.69
C GLY A 163 11.28 13.33 -17.56
N GLN A 164 11.52 13.37 -18.87
CA GLN A 164 10.58 12.87 -19.89
C GLN A 164 10.32 11.36 -19.83
N GLN A 165 11.23 10.57 -19.25
CA GLN A 165 11.04 9.13 -19.10
C GLN A 165 9.90 8.81 -18.11
N SER A 166 9.82 9.56 -17.00
CA SER A 166 8.74 9.40 -16.03
C SER A 166 7.39 9.79 -16.64
N VAL A 167 7.35 10.91 -17.39
CA VAL A 167 6.15 11.35 -18.13
C VAL A 167 5.69 10.29 -19.13
N ARG A 168 6.64 9.69 -19.88
CA ARG A 168 6.35 8.65 -20.86
C ARG A 168 5.69 7.43 -20.20
N PHE A 169 6.30 6.89 -19.15
CA PHE A 169 5.79 5.69 -18.50
C PHE A 169 4.48 5.95 -17.75
N ALA A 170 4.34 7.12 -17.09
CA ALA A 170 3.07 7.53 -16.50
C ALA A 170 1.95 7.56 -17.57
N GLY A 171 2.24 8.07 -18.77
CA GLY A 171 1.31 8.02 -19.89
C GLY A 171 0.95 6.58 -20.31
N HIS A 172 1.93 5.67 -20.38
CA HIS A 172 1.67 4.24 -20.67
C HIS A 172 0.75 3.64 -19.61
N LEU A 173 1.06 3.83 -18.33
CA LEU A 173 0.28 3.31 -17.21
C LEU A 173 -1.15 3.86 -17.22
N ILE A 174 -1.31 5.18 -17.24
CA ILE A 174 -2.63 5.85 -17.19
C ILE A 174 -3.53 5.35 -18.32
N VAL A 175 -3.05 5.37 -19.57
CA VAL A 175 -3.89 5.00 -20.70
C VAL A 175 -4.16 3.49 -20.74
N SER A 176 -3.21 2.64 -20.32
CA SER A 176 -3.43 1.19 -20.22
C SER A 176 -4.49 0.86 -19.17
N LEU A 177 -4.40 1.46 -17.97
CA LEU A 177 -5.42 1.30 -16.92
C LEU A 177 -6.81 1.67 -17.43
N ARG A 178 -6.93 2.76 -18.18
CA ARG A 178 -8.21 3.29 -18.67
C ARG A 178 -8.77 2.51 -19.85
N LYS A 179 -7.97 2.32 -20.90
CA LYS A 179 -8.44 1.81 -22.20
C LYS A 179 -8.38 0.28 -22.30
N VAL A 180 -7.44 -0.36 -21.62
CA VAL A 180 -7.27 -1.82 -21.68
C VAL A 180 -8.00 -2.48 -20.52
N LEU A 181 -7.77 -2.00 -19.30
CA LEU A 181 -8.32 -2.63 -18.10
C LEU A 181 -9.69 -2.06 -17.67
N GLY A 182 -10.09 -0.92 -18.23
CA GLY A 182 -11.38 -0.29 -17.91
C GLY A 182 -11.47 0.26 -16.49
N CYS A 183 -10.32 0.54 -15.86
CA CYS A 183 -10.24 1.09 -14.50
C CYS A 183 -10.94 2.45 -14.43
N ARG A 184 -11.75 2.66 -13.39
CA ARG A 184 -12.52 3.90 -13.18
C ARG A 184 -12.13 4.68 -11.93
N LEU A 185 -11.15 4.19 -11.16
CA LEU A 185 -10.63 4.92 -10.02
C LEU A 185 -10.07 6.27 -10.46
N PRO A 186 -10.35 7.39 -9.76
CA PRO A 186 -9.68 8.66 -10.04
C PRO A 186 -8.16 8.51 -9.90
N ILE A 187 -7.42 9.16 -10.79
CA ILE A 187 -5.94 9.15 -10.78
C ILE A 187 -5.47 10.56 -10.42
N GLN A 188 -4.57 10.66 -9.44
CA GLN A 188 -3.88 11.88 -9.09
C GLN A 188 -2.38 11.71 -9.37
N VAL A 189 -1.87 12.47 -10.34
CA VAL A 189 -0.43 12.60 -10.59
C VAL A 189 0.14 13.62 -9.61
N VAL A 190 1.15 13.22 -8.85
CA VAL A 190 1.78 14.07 -7.82
C VAL A 190 3.21 14.42 -8.25
N TYR A 191 3.59 15.69 -8.10
CA TYR A 191 4.89 16.21 -8.57
C TYR A 191 5.42 17.29 -7.62
N ALA A 192 6.72 17.57 -7.66
CA ALA A 192 7.42 18.51 -6.78
C ALA A 192 7.73 19.85 -7.47
N GLY A 193 6.67 20.64 -7.73
CA GLY A 193 6.77 21.96 -8.35
C GLY A 193 6.98 21.98 -9.87
N GLU A 194 6.90 23.17 -10.47
CA GLU A 194 6.94 23.36 -11.94
C GLU A 194 8.25 22.90 -12.60
N ASP A 195 9.37 22.90 -11.87
CA ASP A 195 10.65 22.43 -12.41
C ASP A 195 10.70 20.89 -12.52
N ASP A 196 9.92 20.19 -11.70
CA ASP A 196 9.88 18.72 -11.66
C ASP A 196 8.93 18.15 -12.72
N LEU A 197 7.73 18.72 -12.82
CA LEU A 197 6.74 18.41 -13.85
C LEU A 197 6.09 19.68 -14.41
N PRO A 198 6.70 20.30 -15.44
CA PRO A 198 6.21 21.55 -16.01
C PRO A 198 4.79 21.44 -16.54
N LYS A 199 4.03 22.54 -16.51
CA LYS A 199 2.66 22.61 -17.07
C LYS A 199 2.54 21.99 -18.46
N ARG A 200 3.51 22.19 -19.36
CA ARG A 200 3.52 21.59 -20.72
C ARG A 200 3.39 20.06 -20.67
N ASP A 201 4.10 19.41 -19.75
CA ASP A 201 4.12 17.96 -19.67
C ASP A 201 2.87 17.43 -18.95
N ARG A 202 2.31 18.20 -18.00
CA ARG A 202 0.97 17.96 -17.43
C ARG A 202 -0.12 18.04 -18.50
N ASP A 203 -0.09 19.09 -19.33
CA ASP A 203 -1.03 19.28 -20.44
C ASP A 203 -0.94 18.12 -21.45
N LYS A 204 0.28 17.65 -21.76
CA LYS A 204 0.50 16.47 -22.61
C LYS A 204 -0.18 15.24 -22.03
N LEU A 205 0.04 14.92 -20.75
CA LEU A 205 -0.61 13.79 -20.08
C LEU A 205 -2.14 13.91 -20.08
N SER A 206 -2.69 15.08 -19.75
CA SER A 206 -4.14 15.33 -19.78
C SER A 206 -4.75 15.16 -21.18
N SER A 207 -4.00 15.50 -22.22
CA SER A 207 -4.44 15.43 -23.61
C SER A 207 -4.40 14.03 -24.21
N LEU A 208 -3.77 13.06 -23.53
CA LEU A 208 -3.74 11.68 -24.01
C LEU A 208 -5.16 11.11 -24.11
N GLU A 209 -5.45 10.45 -25.22
CA GLU A 209 -6.76 9.89 -25.48
C GLU A 209 -7.10 8.79 -24.44
N GLY A 210 -8.07 9.06 -23.56
CA GLY A 210 -8.48 8.15 -22.49
C GLY A 210 -7.94 8.49 -21.10
N ALA A 211 -7.09 9.50 -20.96
CA ALA A 211 -6.60 9.94 -19.64
C ALA A 211 -7.65 10.71 -18.82
N SER A 212 -8.46 11.54 -19.48
CA SER A 212 -9.51 12.38 -18.87
C SER A 212 -10.88 11.65 -18.79
N PRO A 213 -11.82 12.07 -17.90
CA PRO A 213 -11.83 13.29 -17.08
C PRO A 213 -11.20 13.18 -15.69
N ASP A 214 -11.00 11.97 -15.17
CA ASP A 214 -10.61 11.75 -13.76
C ASP A 214 -9.08 11.69 -13.57
N LEU A 215 -8.34 12.58 -14.25
CA LEU A 215 -6.90 12.77 -14.07
C LEU A 215 -6.62 14.14 -13.47
N GLU A 216 -6.09 14.14 -12.26
CA GLU A 216 -5.75 15.34 -11.49
C GLU A 216 -4.24 15.47 -11.31
N PHE A 217 -3.79 16.70 -11.08
CA PHE A 217 -2.39 17.01 -10.80
C PHE A 217 -2.28 17.72 -9.46
N LEU A 218 -1.44 17.20 -8.56
CA LEU A 218 -1.17 17.80 -7.26
C LEU A 218 0.31 18.18 -7.18
N ASP A 219 0.58 19.48 -7.07
CA ASP A 219 1.90 19.96 -6.66
C ASP A 219 2.03 19.70 -5.15
N ILE A 220 2.96 18.83 -4.77
CA ILE A 220 3.14 18.42 -3.38
C ILE A 220 3.59 19.58 -2.48
N PHE A 221 4.19 20.62 -3.05
CA PHE A 221 4.60 21.82 -2.31
C PHE A 221 3.42 22.69 -1.87
N THR A 222 2.23 22.47 -2.45
CA THR A 222 1.00 23.08 -1.93
C THR A 222 0.49 22.41 -0.66
N VAL A 223 1.08 21.27 -0.27
CA VAL A 223 0.69 20.47 0.90
C VAL A 223 1.75 20.55 1.99
N PHE A 224 3.01 20.31 1.63
CA PHE A 224 4.13 20.24 2.55
C PHE A 224 5.22 21.26 2.22
N ASP A 225 5.78 21.89 3.25
CA ASP A 225 6.94 22.76 3.11
C ASP A 225 8.19 21.93 2.79
N ASP A 226 8.89 22.29 1.70
CA ASP A 226 10.02 21.50 1.21
C ASP A 226 11.35 21.79 1.91
N THR A 227 11.38 22.73 2.87
CA THR A 227 12.64 23.15 3.51
C THR A 227 13.41 21.97 4.10
N MET A 228 12.71 21.05 4.76
CA MET A 228 13.27 19.85 5.42
C MET A 228 13.10 18.57 4.59
N LEU A 229 12.27 18.60 3.54
CA LEU A 229 11.93 17.42 2.77
C LEU A 229 12.84 17.27 1.54
N LYS A 230 13.22 18.37 0.88
CA LYS A 230 14.06 18.36 -0.33
C LYS A 230 13.54 17.36 -1.38
N LEU A 231 12.22 17.36 -1.64
CA LEU A 231 11.57 16.36 -2.50
C LEU A 231 11.92 16.52 -3.97
N LYS A 232 12.14 17.75 -4.44
CA LYS A 232 12.54 18.03 -5.84
C LYS A 232 13.76 17.20 -6.25
N ASP A 233 14.76 17.13 -5.38
CA ASP A 233 16.00 16.37 -5.60
C ASP A 233 16.03 15.07 -4.76
N GLY A 234 14.90 14.69 -4.16
CA GLY A 234 14.78 13.61 -3.19
C GLY A 234 14.53 12.24 -3.81
N GLY A 235 14.43 12.15 -5.15
CA GLY A 235 14.18 10.92 -5.88
C GLY A 235 12.89 10.23 -5.41
N TRP A 236 13.03 9.05 -4.80
CA TRP A 236 11.88 8.26 -4.35
C TRP A 236 11.16 8.83 -3.13
N ALA A 237 11.75 9.78 -2.39
CA ALA A 237 11.18 10.32 -1.16
C ALA A 237 9.77 10.90 -1.35
N ILE A 238 9.48 11.44 -2.54
CA ILE A 238 8.17 12.00 -2.89
C ILE A 238 7.03 10.98 -2.75
N LYS A 239 7.29 9.67 -2.91
CA LYS A 239 6.28 8.60 -2.84
C LYS A 239 5.48 8.63 -1.54
N ALA A 240 6.19 8.75 -0.41
CA ALA A 240 5.55 8.79 0.90
C ALA A 240 4.67 10.05 1.05
N PHE A 241 5.17 11.21 0.64
CA PHE A 241 4.42 12.46 0.72
C PHE A 241 3.27 12.52 -0.28
N ALA A 242 3.41 11.91 -1.46
CA ALA A 242 2.36 11.82 -2.46
C ALA A 242 1.17 10.99 -1.95
N LEU A 243 1.42 9.82 -1.36
CA LEU A 243 0.36 9.04 -0.73
C LEU A 243 -0.27 9.82 0.43
N LEU A 244 0.54 10.38 1.33
CA LEU A 244 0.07 11.09 2.52
C LEU A 244 -0.76 12.34 2.18
N GLY A 245 -0.29 13.17 1.24
CA GLY A 245 -0.88 14.46 0.86
C GLY A 245 -2.02 14.38 -0.17
N SER A 246 -2.20 13.23 -0.81
CA SER A 246 -3.31 12.99 -1.73
C SER A 246 -4.67 13.07 -1.04
N ARG A 247 -5.72 13.42 -1.80
CA ARG A 247 -7.08 13.60 -1.26
C ARG A 247 -7.80 12.28 -0.92
N PHE A 248 -7.25 11.13 -1.30
CA PHE A 248 -7.95 9.86 -1.10
C PHE A 248 -7.76 9.29 0.31
N GLU A 249 -8.80 8.69 0.88
CA GLU A 249 -8.66 7.91 2.11
C GLU A 249 -8.04 6.54 1.83
N GLU A 250 -8.45 5.88 0.75
CA GLU A 250 -7.95 4.58 0.31
C GLU A 250 -7.12 4.77 -0.97
N VAL A 251 -5.81 4.54 -0.88
CA VAL A 251 -4.84 4.88 -1.92
C VAL A 251 -4.19 3.63 -2.49
N ILE A 252 -4.10 3.53 -3.81
CA ILE A 252 -3.14 2.69 -4.52
C ILE A 252 -2.04 3.62 -5.06
N LEU A 253 -0.86 3.59 -4.45
CA LEU A 253 0.31 4.31 -4.95
C LEU A 253 1.03 3.42 -5.98
N LEU A 254 1.36 3.98 -7.14
CA LEU A 254 2.01 3.28 -8.23
C LEU A 254 3.30 3.98 -8.67
N ASP A 255 4.34 3.20 -8.96
CA ASP A 255 5.43 3.64 -9.82
C ASP A 255 4.92 3.95 -11.22
N ALA A 256 5.52 4.94 -11.87
CA ALA A 256 5.14 5.36 -13.22
C ALA A 256 5.32 4.24 -14.27
N ASP A 257 6.19 3.26 -14.01
CA ASP A 257 6.47 2.13 -14.90
C ASP A 257 5.95 0.78 -14.38
N ALA A 258 4.98 0.81 -13.47
CA ALA A 258 4.16 -0.37 -13.18
C ALA A 258 3.30 -0.76 -14.39
N VAL A 259 3.03 -2.05 -14.55
CA VAL A 259 2.15 -2.61 -15.57
C VAL A 259 1.16 -3.55 -14.92
N PHE A 260 -0.12 -3.38 -15.19
CA PHE A 260 -1.19 -4.22 -14.66
C PHE A 260 -1.69 -5.20 -15.72
N ILE A 261 -2.00 -6.41 -15.26
CA ILE A 261 -2.62 -7.47 -16.06
C ILE A 261 -4.09 -7.66 -15.65
N GLN A 262 -4.44 -7.24 -14.43
CA GLN A 262 -5.82 -7.18 -13.95
C GLN A 262 -6.20 -5.76 -13.52
N GLN A 263 -7.51 -5.51 -13.34
CA GLN A 263 -8.00 -4.24 -12.81
C GLN A 263 -7.40 -3.92 -11.43
N PRO A 264 -6.83 -2.72 -11.20
CA PRO A 264 -6.21 -2.35 -9.93
C PRO A 264 -7.21 -2.30 -8.77
N GLU A 265 -8.51 -2.13 -9.04
CA GLU A 265 -9.58 -2.22 -8.03
C GLU A 265 -9.54 -3.53 -7.23
N LYS A 266 -8.99 -4.61 -7.81
CA LYS A 266 -8.81 -5.90 -7.12
C LYS A 266 -7.89 -5.80 -5.90
N LEU A 267 -6.95 -4.85 -5.87
CA LEU A 267 -6.09 -4.61 -4.70
C LEU A 267 -6.92 -4.26 -3.45
N PHE A 268 -8.00 -3.49 -3.60
CA PHE A 268 -8.91 -3.17 -2.50
C PHE A 268 -9.82 -4.34 -2.10
N ALA A 269 -9.90 -5.38 -2.93
CA ALA A 269 -10.71 -6.56 -2.69
C ALA A 269 -9.93 -7.71 -2.03
N GLN A 270 -8.60 -7.63 -1.97
CA GLN A 270 -7.79 -8.66 -1.34
C GLN A 270 -8.03 -8.70 0.18
N ARG A 271 -8.05 -9.91 0.75
CA ARG A 271 -8.27 -10.14 2.18
C ARG A 271 -7.27 -9.37 3.04
N ALA A 272 -6.00 -9.39 2.66
CA ALA A 272 -4.93 -8.65 3.32
C ALA A 272 -5.28 -7.16 3.48
N TYR A 273 -5.73 -6.50 2.42
CA TYR A 273 -6.13 -5.09 2.47
C TYR A 273 -7.40 -4.89 3.30
N ILE A 274 -8.45 -5.70 3.10
CA ILE A 274 -9.72 -5.55 3.80
C ILE A 274 -9.51 -5.67 5.32
N GLU A 275 -8.75 -6.67 5.75
CA GLU A 275 -8.50 -6.94 7.16
C GLU A 275 -7.56 -5.90 7.78
N LYS A 276 -6.41 -5.64 7.15
CA LYS A 276 -5.33 -4.85 7.75
C LYS A 276 -5.38 -3.37 7.40
N GLY A 277 -5.94 -3.02 6.25
CA GLY A 277 -5.95 -1.65 5.71
C GLY A 277 -4.62 -1.24 5.08
N ALA A 278 -3.67 -2.18 4.98
CA ALA A 278 -2.38 -1.99 4.35
C ALA A 278 -1.96 -3.31 3.68
N LEU A 279 -1.72 -3.24 2.36
CA LEU A 279 -1.20 -4.33 1.54
C LEU A 279 0.11 -3.88 0.90
N LEU A 280 1.16 -4.67 1.12
CA LEU A 280 2.51 -4.48 0.58
C LEU A 280 2.91 -5.67 -0.29
N PHE A 281 3.98 -5.51 -1.08
CA PHE A 281 4.46 -6.51 -2.03
C PHE A 281 5.91 -6.85 -1.73
N HIS A 282 6.26 -8.13 -1.82
CA HIS A 282 7.58 -8.60 -1.44
C HIS A 282 8.59 -8.36 -2.56
N ASP A 283 9.81 -7.92 -2.24
CA ASP A 283 10.90 -7.88 -3.23
C ASP A 283 11.40 -9.32 -3.52
N ARG A 284 12.53 -9.45 -4.20
CA ARG A 284 13.12 -10.72 -4.61
C ARG A 284 13.92 -11.33 -3.46
N LEU A 285 13.84 -12.65 -3.32
CA LEU A 285 14.70 -13.41 -2.42
C LEU A 285 16.13 -13.52 -2.97
N LEU A 286 16.92 -12.48 -2.73
CA LEU A 286 18.31 -12.38 -3.16
C LEU A 286 19.26 -12.16 -1.98
N TRP A 287 20.52 -12.56 -2.20
CA TRP A 287 21.67 -12.23 -1.36
C TRP A 287 21.47 -12.54 0.14
N GLN A 288 21.04 -13.77 0.43
CA GLN A 288 20.94 -14.26 1.81
C GLN A 288 22.26 -14.03 2.59
N HIS A 289 22.13 -13.55 3.83
CA HIS A 289 23.20 -13.14 4.75
C HIS A 289 24.05 -11.95 4.30
N ALA A 290 23.70 -11.27 3.20
CA ALA A 290 24.29 -9.97 2.88
C ALA A 290 23.79 -8.88 3.85
N PHE A 291 24.47 -7.72 3.85
CA PHE A 291 24.05 -6.55 4.63
C PHE A 291 23.83 -6.81 6.14
N GLN A 292 24.67 -7.62 6.78
CA GLN A 292 24.51 -7.97 8.21
C GLN A 292 24.36 -6.77 9.14
N ASP A 293 25.05 -5.66 8.86
CA ASP A 293 24.90 -4.41 9.63
C ASP A 293 23.47 -3.86 9.58
N ARG A 294 22.77 -3.99 8.45
CA ARG A 294 21.35 -3.64 8.30
C ARG A 294 20.47 -4.58 9.12
N HIS A 295 20.70 -5.88 9.05
CA HIS A 295 19.92 -6.87 9.84
C HIS A 295 20.12 -6.68 11.35
N ASN A 296 21.36 -6.45 11.80
CA ASN A 296 21.65 -6.16 13.20
C ASN A 296 20.96 -4.86 13.64
N TRP A 297 20.95 -3.85 12.77
CA TRP A 297 20.24 -2.60 13.04
C TRP A 297 18.72 -2.80 13.12
N TRP A 298 18.11 -3.58 12.22
CA TRP A 298 16.68 -3.91 12.33
C TRP A 298 16.37 -4.67 13.62
N LYS A 299 17.19 -5.65 14.02
CA LYS A 299 17.02 -6.40 15.29
C LYS A 299 17.14 -5.50 16.52
N ASP A 300 17.97 -4.45 16.47
CA ASP A 300 18.09 -3.45 17.54
C ASP A 300 16.89 -2.48 17.57
N GLN A 301 16.37 -2.08 16.41
CA GLN A 301 15.29 -1.10 16.31
C GLN A 301 13.88 -1.73 16.40
N ILE A 302 13.69 -3.00 16.02
CA ILE A 302 12.42 -3.72 16.10
C ILE A 302 12.46 -4.63 17.33
N LYS A 303 12.22 -4.04 18.50
CA LYS A 303 12.31 -4.76 19.78
C LYS A 303 11.07 -5.61 20.10
N ASP A 304 9.97 -5.36 19.40
CA ASP A 304 8.69 -6.04 19.56
C ASP A 304 8.10 -6.35 18.16
N PRO A 305 8.61 -7.40 17.48
CA PRO A 305 8.19 -7.73 16.12
C PRO A 305 6.75 -8.27 16.11
N SER A 306 5.95 -7.79 15.16
CA SER A 306 4.58 -8.22 14.95
C SER A 306 4.49 -9.67 14.41
N PRO A 307 3.30 -10.31 14.46
CA PRO A 307 3.11 -11.61 13.85
C PRO A 307 3.42 -11.66 12.35
N GLU A 308 3.35 -10.53 11.65
CA GLU A 308 3.70 -10.45 10.23
C GLU A 308 5.20 -10.68 10.00
N MET A 309 6.05 -10.18 10.90
CA MET A 309 7.50 -10.38 10.83
C MET A 309 7.91 -11.86 10.91
N ASN A 310 7.08 -12.72 11.52
CA ASN A 310 7.34 -14.16 11.56
C ASN A 310 7.16 -14.85 10.19
N LYS A 311 6.52 -14.18 9.22
CA LYS A 311 6.38 -14.66 7.83
C LYS A 311 7.51 -14.17 6.92
N SER A 312 8.23 -13.13 7.35
CA SER A 312 9.29 -12.49 6.56
C SER A 312 10.56 -13.33 6.53
N LEU A 313 10.98 -13.78 5.35
CA LEU A 313 12.25 -14.47 5.15
C LEU A 313 13.45 -13.49 5.25
N VAL A 314 13.24 -12.20 5.01
CA VAL A 314 14.25 -11.16 5.30
C VAL A 314 14.55 -11.08 6.79
N TRP A 315 13.51 -11.17 7.62
CA TRP A 315 13.65 -11.17 9.07
C TRP A 315 14.16 -12.50 9.62
N MET A 316 13.58 -13.61 9.16
CA MET A 316 13.81 -14.94 9.73
C MET A 316 15.06 -15.63 9.18
N GLU A 317 15.44 -15.33 7.94
CA GLU A 317 16.51 -16.04 7.21
C GLU A 317 17.58 -15.10 6.63
N ASP A 318 17.56 -13.81 7.00
CA ASP A 318 18.52 -12.77 6.60
C ASP A 318 18.63 -12.56 5.06
N TYR A 319 17.52 -12.60 4.32
CA TYR A 319 17.49 -12.11 2.92
C TYR A 319 17.60 -10.59 2.83
N ALA A 320 18.02 -10.04 1.69
CA ALA A 320 18.47 -8.65 1.64
C ALA A 320 17.38 -7.55 1.58
N GLU A 321 16.29 -7.76 0.85
CA GLU A 321 15.29 -6.74 0.52
C GLU A 321 13.90 -7.31 0.74
N GLU A 322 13.05 -6.60 1.50
CA GLU A 322 11.72 -7.13 1.88
C GLU A 322 10.62 -6.61 0.99
N CYS A 323 10.64 -5.34 0.63
CA CYS A 323 9.49 -4.68 0.00
C CYS A 323 9.79 -4.17 -1.40
N ASP A 324 8.93 -4.52 -2.36
CA ASP A 324 8.82 -3.78 -3.60
C ASP A 324 7.79 -2.65 -3.46
N SER A 325 8.27 -1.40 -3.47
CA SER A 325 7.46 -0.18 -3.42
C SER A 325 6.87 0.24 -4.78
N GLY A 326 6.88 -0.64 -5.79
CA GLY A 326 6.25 -0.40 -7.09
C GLY A 326 4.74 -0.21 -6.99
N VAL A 327 4.12 -0.90 -6.03
CA VAL A 327 2.73 -0.71 -5.62
C VAL A 327 2.66 -0.70 -4.10
N VAL A 328 1.94 0.28 -3.53
CA VAL A 328 1.64 0.33 -2.10
C VAL A 328 0.17 0.66 -1.93
N VAL A 329 -0.55 -0.11 -1.10
CA VAL A 329 -2.00 0.05 -0.93
C VAL A 329 -2.32 0.33 0.53
N LEU A 330 -2.80 1.53 0.86
CA LEU A 330 -3.06 1.96 2.24
C LEU A 330 -4.44 2.60 2.42
N ASN A 331 -5.02 2.42 3.60
CA ASN A 331 -6.22 3.10 4.06
C ASN A 331 -5.87 4.13 5.15
N LYS A 332 -5.67 5.39 4.75
CA LYS A 332 -5.36 6.51 5.65
C LYS A 332 -6.53 6.91 6.57
N ALA A 333 -7.75 6.44 6.32
CA ALA A 333 -8.88 6.69 7.24
C ALA A 333 -8.73 5.93 8.57
N ARG A 334 -7.94 4.84 8.59
CA ARG A 334 -7.61 4.12 9.81
C ARG A 334 -6.52 4.88 10.56
N VAL A 335 -6.80 5.27 11.81
CA VAL A 335 -5.87 6.04 12.66
C VAL A 335 -4.50 5.37 12.77
N GLY A 336 -4.45 4.06 13.00
CA GLY A 336 -3.19 3.31 13.02
C GLY A 336 -2.40 3.46 11.73
N THR A 337 -3.03 3.17 10.59
CA THR A 337 -2.42 3.30 9.25
C THR A 337 -1.96 4.72 8.94
N LEU A 338 -2.72 5.74 9.32
CA LEU A 338 -2.29 7.14 9.16
C LEU A 338 -1.03 7.43 9.96
N VAL A 339 -0.96 7.00 11.23
CA VAL A 339 0.21 7.26 12.07
C VAL A 339 1.43 6.46 11.62
N GLY A 340 1.24 5.20 11.20
CA GLY A 340 2.30 4.43 10.53
C GLY A 340 2.78 5.15 9.27
N MET A 341 1.88 5.72 8.47
CA MET A 341 2.22 6.51 7.28
C MET A 341 3.01 7.79 7.61
N LEU A 342 2.70 8.47 8.71
CA LEU A 342 3.50 9.60 9.18
C LEU A 342 4.93 9.16 9.54
N HIS A 343 5.08 7.97 10.11
CA HIS A 343 6.39 7.38 10.38
C HIS A 343 7.13 7.04 9.07
N VAL A 344 6.46 6.50 8.05
CA VAL A 344 7.05 6.29 6.72
C VAL A 344 7.54 7.62 6.13
N ALA A 345 6.72 8.68 6.22
CA ALA A 345 7.09 10.02 5.75
C ALA A 345 8.26 10.61 6.53
N TRP A 346 8.33 10.41 7.85
CA TRP A 346 9.47 10.82 8.68
C TRP A 346 10.77 10.15 8.24
N GLN A 347 10.75 8.84 7.97
CA GLN A 347 11.91 8.12 7.45
C GLN A 347 12.41 8.65 6.10
N ASN A 348 11.52 9.29 5.33
CA ASN A 348 11.82 9.90 4.04
C ASN A 348 12.07 11.43 4.11
N MET A 349 12.13 12.03 5.30
CA MET A 349 12.67 13.40 5.47
C MET A 349 14.16 13.42 5.09
N TYR A 350 14.68 14.57 4.65
CA TYR A 350 16.03 14.66 4.09
C TYR A 350 17.11 14.18 5.07
N ASP A 351 17.13 14.72 6.29
CA ASP A 351 18.17 14.36 7.25
C ASP A 351 18.07 12.88 7.69
N VAL A 352 16.85 12.35 7.83
CA VAL A 352 16.64 10.95 8.26
C VAL A 352 17.03 9.97 7.15
N ARG A 353 16.64 10.24 5.89
CA ARG A 353 16.93 9.34 4.78
C ARG A 353 18.40 9.35 4.40
N GLU A 354 19.02 10.52 4.39
CA GLU A 354 20.42 10.68 4.01
C GLU A 354 21.37 10.22 5.13
N GLU A 355 20.92 10.19 6.39
CA GLU A 355 21.68 9.61 7.49
C GLU A 355 21.50 8.09 7.58
N VAL A 356 20.26 7.59 7.46
CA VAL A 356 19.89 6.21 7.83
C VAL A 356 19.18 5.47 6.70
N THR A 357 17.98 5.88 6.33
CA THR A 357 17.05 5.07 5.51
C THR A 357 17.68 4.65 4.17
N TYR A 358 18.29 5.59 3.43
CA TYR A 358 18.86 5.31 2.10
C TYR A 358 20.30 4.79 2.18
N ARG A 359 20.97 4.96 3.32
CA ARG A 359 22.30 4.35 3.56
C ARG A 359 22.20 2.89 3.93
N LEU A 360 21.20 2.56 4.73
CA LEU A 360 20.94 1.19 5.12
C LEU A 360 20.19 0.46 4.02
N GLY A 361 19.11 1.01 3.45
CA GLY A 361 18.28 0.39 2.41
C GLY A 361 18.64 0.79 0.97
N HIS A 362 17.71 0.55 0.04
CA HIS A 362 17.77 1.03 -1.33
C HIS A 362 16.56 1.93 -1.64
N GLY A 363 16.75 3.24 -1.46
CA GLY A 363 15.65 4.21 -1.60
C GLY A 363 14.60 4.05 -0.50
N ASP A 364 13.33 4.28 -0.85
CA ASP A 364 12.20 4.32 0.09
C ASP A 364 11.65 2.93 0.47
N LYS A 365 11.99 1.88 -0.28
CA LYS A 365 11.40 0.54 -0.19
C LYS A 365 11.19 0.01 1.22
N GLU A 366 12.26 -0.05 2.00
CA GLU A 366 12.23 -0.61 3.36
C GLU A 366 11.48 0.29 4.36
N SER A 367 11.30 1.58 4.04
CA SER A 367 10.63 2.52 4.94
C SER A 367 9.15 2.23 5.12
N TRP A 368 8.51 1.62 4.11
CA TRP A 368 7.07 1.33 4.11
C TRP A 368 6.69 0.34 5.20
N TRP A 369 7.23 -0.88 5.15
CA TRP A 369 6.93 -1.88 6.18
C TRP A 369 7.52 -1.48 7.53
N LEU A 370 8.73 -0.91 7.56
CA LEU A 370 9.38 -0.54 8.82
C LEU A 370 8.61 0.54 9.57
N GLY A 371 8.07 1.54 8.86
CA GLY A 371 7.26 2.60 9.47
C GLY A 371 5.93 2.08 10.01
N LEU A 372 5.28 1.15 9.29
CA LEU A 372 4.06 0.50 9.74
C LEU A 372 4.32 -0.39 10.96
N GLU A 373 5.38 -1.21 10.92
CA GLU A 373 5.81 -2.12 11.98
C GLU A 373 6.15 -1.38 13.28
N LEU A 374 7.07 -0.41 13.20
CA LEU A 374 7.46 0.40 14.37
C LEU A 374 6.28 1.22 14.90
N GLY A 375 5.45 1.77 14.01
CA GLY A 375 4.23 2.50 14.35
C GLY A 375 3.12 1.64 14.95
N GLY A 376 3.26 0.30 14.98
CA GLY A 376 2.26 -0.62 15.50
C GLY A 376 1.01 -0.72 14.63
N THR A 377 1.15 -0.42 13.34
CA THR A 377 0.09 -0.57 12.35
C THR A 377 -0.01 -2.02 11.92
N THR A 378 -1.23 -2.54 11.74
CA THR A 378 -1.43 -3.82 11.09
C THR A 378 -1.26 -3.70 9.58
N TYR A 379 -0.43 -4.55 9.00
CA TYR A 379 -0.23 -4.69 7.56
C TYR A 379 -0.08 -6.17 7.21
N GLU A 380 -0.17 -6.50 5.93
CA GLU A 380 0.12 -7.84 5.41
C GLU A 380 0.78 -7.70 4.05
N PHE A 381 1.82 -8.50 3.81
CA PHE A 381 2.42 -8.63 2.49
C PHE A 381 1.60 -9.57 1.62
N GLU A 382 1.77 -9.48 0.30
CA GLU A 382 1.31 -10.53 -0.61
C GLU A 382 1.88 -11.91 -0.17
N PRO A 383 1.21 -13.03 -0.47
CA PRO A 383 1.64 -14.34 0.03
C PRO A 383 3.00 -14.82 -0.50
N HIS A 384 3.39 -14.37 -1.69
CA HIS A 384 4.57 -14.83 -2.41
C HIS A 384 5.64 -13.74 -2.44
N TYR A 385 6.92 -14.15 -2.40
CA TYR A 385 7.99 -13.23 -2.76
C TYR A 385 7.93 -12.90 -4.26
N GLY A 386 8.60 -11.82 -4.66
CA GLY A 386 8.57 -11.33 -6.04
C GLY A 386 8.70 -12.46 -7.06
N SER A 387 7.78 -12.50 -8.01
CA SER A 387 7.71 -13.50 -9.08
C SER A 387 8.46 -13.03 -10.33
N MET A 388 8.76 -13.96 -11.23
CA MET A 388 9.41 -13.66 -12.51
C MET A 388 8.39 -13.72 -13.65
N LEU A 389 8.35 -12.70 -14.50
CA LEU A 389 7.60 -12.68 -15.75
C LEU A 389 8.56 -12.34 -16.90
N GLY A 390 8.64 -13.18 -17.93
CA GLY A 390 9.63 -13.00 -18.97
C GLY A 390 9.62 -14.04 -20.08
N TRP A 391 10.82 -14.31 -20.59
CA TRP A 391 11.05 -15.25 -21.69
C TRP A 391 11.75 -16.50 -21.19
N GLY A 392 11.36 -17.64 -21.76
CA GLY A 392 11.86 -18.95 -21.38
C GLY A 392 13.21 -19.26 -22.00
N GLU A 393 14.08 -19.91 -21.21
CA GLU A 393 15.27 -20.61 -21.69
C GLU A 393 15.11 -22.12 -21.42
N GLY A 394 15.46 -22.95 -22.40
CA GLY A 394 15.35 -24.41 -22.31
C GLY A 394 15.55 -25.13 -23.65
N ASP A 395 15.43 -26.46 -23.63
CA ASP A 395 15.57 -27.31 -24.81
C ASP A 395 14.19 -27.60 -25.44
N GLY A 396 13.90 -26.97 -26.57
CA GLY A 396 12.64 -27.16 -27.30
C GLY A 396 11.44 -26.64 -26.51
N GLN A 397 10.48 -27.53 -26.19
CA GLN A 397 9.29 -27.19 -25.39
C GLN A 397 9.54 -27.25 -23.87
N ASN A 398 10.71 -27.73 -23.43
CA ASN A 398 11.03 -27.89 -22.01
C ASN A 398 11.73 -26.65 -21.46
N VAL A 399 10.95 -25.60 -21.20
CA VAL A 399 11.42 -24.38 -20.54
C VAL A 399 11.58 -24.64 -19.05
N THR A 400 12.76 -24.35 -18.50
CA THR A 400 13.09 -24.59 -17.06
C THR A 400 13.52 -23.33 -16.33
N LYS A 401 13.65 -22.22 -17.07
CA LYS A 401 14.19 -20.95 -16.58
C LYS A 401 13.46 -19.81 -17.28
N VAL A 402 13.03 -18.80 -16.53
CA VAL A 402 12.43 -17.58 -17.07
C VAL A 402 13.29 -16.38 -16.71
N CYS A 403 13.56 -15.49 -17.67
CA CYS A 403 14.41 -14.31 -17.48
C CYS A 403 13.75 -13.02 -17.91
N SER A 404 14.00 -11.95 -17.16
CA SER A 404 13.55 -10.59 -17.46
C SER A 404 14.28 -9.54 -16.63
N PHE A 405 13.93 -8.27 -16.84
CA PHE A 405 14.33 -7.14 -16.00
C PHE A 405 13.27 -6.75 -14.97
N VAL A 406 12.10 -7.38 -15.04
CA VAL A 406 10.93 -7.03 -14.23
C VAL A 406 10.82 -7.91 -12.98
N ILE A 407 10.01 -7.45 -12.05
CA ILE A 407 9.51 -8.22 -10.89
C ILE A 407 7.99 -8.24 -10.99
N ALA A 408 7.39 -9.42 -10.90
CA ALA A 408 5.95 -9.62 -11.03
C ALA A 408 5.32 -10.03 -9.70
N HIS A 409 4.03 -9.80 -9.57
CA HIS A 409 3.27 -9.99 -8.34
C HIS A 409 1.92 -10.62 -8.65
N THR A 410 1.42 -11.42 -7.72
CA THR A 410 0.16 -12.15 -7.87
C THR A 410 -0.93 -11.58 -6.96
N ASP A 411 -2.18 -11.93 -7.23
CA ASP A 411 -3.26 -11.77 -6.27
C ASP A 411 -3.33 -12.96 -5.29
N GLU A 412 -4.24 -12.89 -4.32
CA GLU A 412 -4.45 -13.93 -3.31
C GLU A 412 -4.93 -15.29 -3.86
N ASN A 413 -5.20 -15.40 -5.17
CA ASN A 413 -5.60 -16.64 -5.85
C ASN A 413 -4.53 -17.10 -6.87
N ASP A 414 -3.29 -16.65 -6.66
CA ASP A 414 -2.11 -17.01 -7.45
C ASP A 414 -2.28 -16.67 -8.94
N LYS A 415 -2.95 -15.55 -9.23
CA LYS A 415 -3.06 -15.00 -10.60
C LYS A 415 -2.17 -13.78 -10.75
N LEU A 416 -1.44 -13.69 -11.86
CA LEU A 416 -0.62 -12.51 -12.17
C LEU A 416 -1.47 -11.25 -12.12
N LEU A 417 -1.04 -10.29 -11.30
CA LEU A 417 -1.77 -9.07 -11.03
C LEU A 417 -1.11 -7.87 -11.70
N TRP A 418 0.17 -7.68 -11.41
CA TRP A 418 0.95 -6.55 -11.92
C TRP A 418 2.45 -6.90 -11.90
N TYR A 419 3.27 -6.08 -12.57
CA TYR A 419 4.72 -6.16 -12.51
C TYR A 419 5.37 -4.79 -12.63
N ASN A 420 6.55 -4.60 -12.04
CA ASN A 420 7.34 -3.38 -12.15
C ASN A 420 8.40 -3.53 -13.26
N GLY A 421 8.50 -2.54 -14.16
CA GLY A 421 9.61 -2.45 -15.10
C GLY A 421 9.25 -2.10 -16.54
N SER A 422 8.07 -1.52 -16.78
CA SER A 422 7.52 -1.08 -18.07
C SER A 422 7.14 -2.19 -19.05
N LEU A 423 6.43 -1.84 -20.11
CA LEU A 423 6.10 -2.73 -21.23
C LEU A 423 7.29 -3.02 -22.17
N LEU A 424 8.45 -2.40 -21.94
CA LEU A 424 9.65 -2.58 -22.75
C LEU A 424 10.41 -3.81 -22.28
N LYS A 425 10.92 -4.60 -23.23
CA LYS A 425 11.78 -5.75 -22.93
C LYS A 425 13.05 -5.34 -22.21
N ASN A 426 13.65 -4.22 -22.62
CA ASN A 426 14.82 -3.66 -21.95
C ASN A 426 14.80 -2.13 -22.05
N LYS A 427 14.22 -1.47 -21.06
CA LYS A 427 14.10 0.01 -21.03
C LYS A 427 15.43 0.78 -21.04
N ARG A 428 16.57 0.12 -20.76
CA ARG A 428 17.90 0.74 -20.72
C ARG A 428 18.61 0.70 -22.08
N ILE A 429 18.57 -0.45 -22.74
CA ILE A 429 19.35 -0.69 -23.97
C ILE A 429 18.50 -0.47 -25.21
N ASP A 430 17.21 -0.82 -25.15
CA ASP A 430 16.28 -0.69 -26.25
C ASP A 430 15.01 0.05 -25.80
N PRO A 431 15.04 1.40 -25.76
CA PRO A 431 13.93 2.19 -25.26
C PRO A 431 12.66 2.11 -26.11
N HIS A 432 12.67 1.41 -27.25
CA HIS A 432 11.51 1.21 -28.12
C HIS A 432 11.19 -0.28 -28.39
N GLY A 433 11.95 -1.20 -27.78
CA GLY A 433 11.78 -2.65 -27.89
C GLY A 433 10.64 -3.17 -27.02
N TYR A 434 9.43 -3.12 -27.54
CA TYR A 434 8.25 -3.75 -26.93
C TYR A 434 8.18 -5.23 -27.28
N GLU A 435 7.97 -6.08 -26.28
CA GLU A 435 7.78 -7.51 -26.50
C GLU A 435 6.92 -8.09 -25.38
N VAL A 436 5.96 -8.95 -25.74
CA VAL A 436 5.10 -9.61 -24.76
C VAL A 436 5.89 -10.76 -24.13
N PRO A 437 5.98 -10.84 -22.79
CA PRO A 437 6.55 -12.01 -22.12
C PRO A 437 5.70 -13.25 -22.40
N GLU A 438 6.29 -14.44 -22.26
CA GLU A 438 5.64 -15.70 -22.63
C GLU A 438 5.34 -16.57 -21.42
N TYR A 439 6.22 -16.49 -20.41
CA TYR A 439 6.22 -17.37 -19.25
C TYR A 439 6.37 -16.57 -17.97
N TRP A 440 5.94 -17.17 -16.87
CA TRP A 440 6.19 -16.67 -15.54
C TRP A 440 6.41 -17.80 -14.55
N MET A 441 7.02 -17.46 -13.42
CA MET A 441 7.35 -18.37 -12.34
C MET A 441 7.13 -17.64 -11.01
N MET A 442 6.65 -18.37 -10.02
CA MET A 442 6.55 -17.93 -8.62
C MET A 442 7.25 -18.95 -7.73
N ASP A 443 7.60 -18.54 -6.51
CA ASP A 443 8.27 -19.38 -5.49
C ASP A 443 9.54 -20.12 -5.95
N GLY A 444 10.17 -19.62 -7.02
CA GLY A 444 11.42 -20.16 -7.56
C GLY A 444 12.65 -19.48 -7.00
N LYS A 445 13.81 -20.02 -7.36
CA LYS A 445 15.11 -19.47 -6.98
C LYS A 445 15.48 -18.30 -7.89
N TRP A 446 15.70 -17.13 -7.29
CA TRP A 446 16.16 -15.93 -8.00
C TRP A 446 17.66 -15.97 -8.31
N HIS A 447 18.00 -15.60 -9.55
CA HIS A 447 19.37 -15.40 -10.03
C HIS A 447 19.52 -13.97 -10.54
N LYS A 448 20.29 -13.15 -9.84
CA LYS A 448 20.51 -11.75 -10.23
C LYS A 448 21.42 -11.66 -11.47
N GLY A 449 21.02 -10.83 -12.43
CA GLY A 449 21.87 -10.47 -13.57
C GLY A 449 23.17 -9.79 -13.13
N ARG A 450 24.29 -10.13 -13.80
CA ARG A 450 25.64 -9.65 -13.42
C ARG A 450 25.83 -8.14 -13.56
N THR A 451 25.09 -7.51 -14.45
CA THR A 451 25.12 -6.07 -14.73
C THR A 451 23.69 -5.54 -14.76
N LYS A 452 23.53 -4.21 -14.73
CA LYS A 452 22.21 -3.58 -14.91
C LYS A 452 21.61 -3.80 -16.31
N ASP A 453 22.42 -4.30 -17.24
CA ASP A 453 22.08 -4.56 -18.63
C ASP A 453 21.81 -6.07 -18.88
N ALA A 454 22.03 -6.91 -17.88
CA ALA A 454 21.76 -8.35 -17.91
C ALA A 454 20.46 -8.68 -17.18
N MET A 455 19.64 -9.55 -17.78
CA MET A 455 18.40 -10.03 -17.16
C MET A 455 18.69 -10.80 -15.87
N SER A 456 17.76 -10.72 -14.94
CA SER A 456 17.67 -11.66 -13.82
C SER A 456 16.76 -12.82 -14.21
N CYS A 457 16.91 -13.96 -13.56
CA CYS A 457 16.17 -15.17 -13.91
C CYS A 457 15.61 -15.87 -12.68
N MET A 458 14.62 -16.72 -12.89
CA MET A 458 14.10 -17.64 -11.90
C MET A 458 14.22 -19.09 -12.41
N THR A 459 14.52 -20.01 -11.51
CA THR A 459 14.58 -21.47 -11.76
C THR A 459 13.93 -22.23 -10.60
N ASP A 460 13.93 -23.56 -10.67
CA ASP A 460 13.61 -24.45 -9.55
C ASP A 460 12.15 -24.35 -9.05
N SER A 461 11.24 -23.88 -9.89
CA SER A 461 9.79 -23.95 -9.68
C SER A 461 9.05 -24.23 -11.00
N GLU A 462 7.72 -24.32 -10.95
CA GLU A 462 6.89 -24.55 -12.12
C GLU A 462 6.97 -23.36 -13.09
N VAL A 463 7.18 -23.66 -14.39
CA VAL A 463 7.11 -22.67 -15.46
C VAL A 463 5.69 -22.60 -15.97
N LEU A 464 5.03 -21.47 -15.76
CA LEU A 464 3.67 -21.21 -16.19
C LEU A 464 3.69 -20.41 -17.49
N GLN A 465 2.84 -20.81 -18.44
CA GLN A 465 2.61 -20.01 -19.65
C GLN A 465 1.59 -18.92 -19.35
N LEU A 466 1.79 -17.72 -19.90
CA LEU A 466 0.72 -16.74 -19.95
C LEU A 466 -0.45 -17.29 -20.77
N THR A 467 -1.64 -17.13 -20.22
CA THR A 467 -2.92 -17.39 -20.89
C THR A 467 -3.12 -16.47 -22.08
N ASP A 468 -4.02 -16.85 -22.99
CA ASP A 468 -4.36 -16.00 -24.14
C ASP A 468 -4.94 -14.65 -23.73
N GLU A 469 -5.69 -14.61 -22.62
CA GLU A 469 -6.25 -13.39 -22.02
C GLU A 469 -5.13 -12.46 -21.53
N GLU A 470 -4.19 -12.98 -20.73
CA GLU A 470 -3.06 -12.19 -20.21
C GLU A 470 -2.19 -11.66 -21.34
N LYS A 471 -1.89 -12.50 -22.34
CA LYS A 471 -1.17 -12.05 -23.55
C LYS A 471 -1.95 -11.00 -24.31
N HIS A 472 -3.29 -11.10 -24.40
CA HIS A 472 -4.12 -10.11 -25.06
C HIS A 472 -4.05 -8.75 -24.34
N VAL A 473 -4.19 -8.73 -23.01
CA VAL A 473 -4.06 -7.50 -22.19
C VAL A 473 -2.70 -6.84 -22.43
N LEU A 474 -1.61 -7.59 -22.43
CA LEU A 474 -0.26 -7.05 -22.64
C LEU A 474 -0.07 -6.53 -24.07
N ARG A 475 -0.58 -7.24 -25.10
CA ARG A 475 -0.54 -6.76 -26.49
C ARG A 475 -1.29 -5.44 -26.64
N GLU A 476 -2.51 -5.35 -26.12
CA GLU A 476 -3.31 -4.12 -26.17
C GLU A 476 -2.63 -2.97 -25.42
N SER A 477 -2.02 -3.26 -24.27
CA SER A 477 -1.25 -2.29 -23.49
C SER A 477 -0.03 -1.77 -24.27
N ILE A 478 0.68 -2.65 -24.99
CA ILE A 478 1.78 -2.26 -25.88
C ILE A 478 1.28 -1.36 -27.03
N GLU A 479 0.16 -1.71 -27.67
CA GLU A 479 -0.39 -0.89 -28.76
C GLU A 479 -0.85 0.49 -28.27
N VAL A 480 -1.43 0.55 -27.08
CA VAL A 480 -1.72 1.81 -26.39
C VAL A 480 -0.43 2.59 -26.10
N ALA A 481 0.60 1.96 -25.56
CA ALA A 481 1.86 2.60 -25.23
C ALA A 481 2.56 3.20 -26.47
N LYS A 482 2.52 2.51 -27.62
CA LYS A 482 3.03 3.04 -28.90
C LYS A 482 2.28 4.27 -29.38
N ARG A 483 0.95 4.32 -29.19
CA ARG A 483 0.14 5.51 -29.48
C ARG A 483 0.49 6.67 -28.54
N VAL A 484 0.68 6.38 -27.25
CA VAL A 484 1.13 7.37 -26.26
C VAL A 484 2.50 7.94 -26.63
N ASP A 485 3.46 7.09 -26.98
CA ASP A 485 4.78 7.53 -27.45
C ASP A 485 4.68 8.49 -28.64
N SER A 486 3.85 8.15 -29.63
CA SER A 486 3.63 8.98 -30.81
C SER A 486 3.01 10.34 -30.44
N ALA A 487 2.03 10.36 -29.53
CA ALA A 487 1.37 11.57 -29.07
C ALA A 487 2.32 12.50 -28.28
N LEU A 488 3.14 11.93 -27.39
CA LEU A 488 4.08 12.71 -26.57
C LEU A 488 5.22 13.33 -27.41
N LEU A 489 5.60 12.68 -28.51
CA LEU A 489 6.57 13.18 -29.49
C LEU A 489 5.99 14.24 -30.44
N GLY A 490 4.70 14.12 -30.80
CA GLY A 490 4.03 14.97 -31.79
C GLY A 490 3.63 16.37 -31.32
N GLY A 491 3.64 16.64 -30.00
CA GLY A 491 3.29 17.95 -29.43
C GLY A 491 4.43 18.99 -29.42
N LYS A 492 5.19 19.11 -30.52
CA LYS A 492 6.21 20.16 -30.70
C LYS A 492 5.63 21.43 -31.31
#